data_AF-A0A2N1TWK1-F1
#
_entry.id   AF-A0A2N1TWK1-F1
#
_cell.length_a   1.000
_cell.length_b   1.000
_cell.length_c   1.000
_cell.angle_alpha   90.00
_cell.angle_beta   90.00
_cell.angle_gamma   90.00
#
_symmetry.space_group_name_H-M   'P 1'
#
loop_
_entity.id
_entity.type
_entity.pdbx_description
1 polymer ?
#
loop_
_entity_poly.entity_id
_entity_poly.type
_entity_poly.pdbx_seq_one_letter_code
_entity_poly.pdbx_strand_id
1 'polypeptide(L)'
;MANTAIDIPFYVSRDGLPLSGAAAEMEFESLKTVDGTDKIASAPSISEIGGGWYKFSTAYGTEPFDSSDLIGVIDADKDANNNLANTERYIPVEVRLDFYALARSVYKMTQDKLTGNMEIKNSNDNTILKLDITDSESQVVREPDIN
;
A
#
# COMPACT_ATOMS: atom_id res chain seq x y z
N MET A 1 -9.19 -0.43 -12.23
CA MET A 1 -8.04 -1.30 -11.89
C MET A 1 -8.19 -1.74 -10.44
N ALA A 2 -8.29 -3.04 -10.16
CA ALA A 2 -8.21 -3.54 -8.78
C ALA A 2 -6.83 -3.23 -8.22
N ASN A 3 -6.75 -2.81 -6.96
CA ASN A 3 -5.49 -2.46 -6.33
C ASN A 3 -4.74 -3.77 -6.05
N THR A 4 -3.48 -3.88 -6.50
CA THR A 4 -2.66 -5.07 -6.22
C THR A 4 -2.41 -5.13 -4.72
N ALA A 5 -2.74 -6.26 -4.11
CA ALA A 5 -2.45 -6.50 -2.70
C ALA A 5 -0.93 -6.51 -2.47
N ILE A 6 -0.51 -5.93 -1.36
CA ILE A 6 0.87 -5.83 -0.93
C ILE A 6 1.01 -6.73 0.30
N ASP A 7 1.95 -7.66 0.22
CA ASP A 7 2.27 -8.56 1.32
C ASP A 7 3.26 -7.88 2.26
N ILE A 8 2.89 -7.77 3.53
CA ILE A 8 3.73 -7.20 4.59
C ILE A 8 4.28 -8.37 5.42
N PRO A 9 5.56 -8.74 5.27
CA PRO A 9 6.15 -9.83 6.01
C PRO A 9 6.58 -9.38 7.42
N PHE A 10 6.49 -10.28 8.38
CA PHE A 10 7.06 -10.12 9.70
C PHE A 10 7.59 -11.46 10.22
N TYR A 11 8.54 -11.41 11.14
CA TYR A 11 9.22 -12.59 11.67
C TYR A 11 8.87 -12.79 13.15
N VAL A 12 8.60 -14.03 13.52
CA VAL A 12 8.34 -14.43 14.90
C VAL A 12 9.30 -15.54 15.29
N SER A 13 9.97 -15.34 16.41
CA SER A 13 10.83 -16.33 17.04
C SER A 13 10.39 -16.62 18.46
N ARG A 14 10.69 -17.83 18.93
CA ARG A 14 10.66 -18.22 20.33
C ARG A 14 12.05 -18.64 20.76
N ASP A 15 12.60 -17.97 21.77
CA ASP A 15 13.94 -18.25 22.30
C ASP A 15 15.03 -18.19 21.21
N GLY A 16 14.88 -17.28 20.26
CA GLY A 16 15.80 -17.11 19.12
C GLY A 16 15.68 -18.19 18.04
N LEU A 17 14.72 -19.10 18.12
CA LEU A 17 14.40 -20.07 17.07
C LEU A 17 13.13 -19.66 16.30
N PRO A 18 13.02 -19.97 14.99
CA PRO A 18 11.82 -19.67 14.23
C PRO A 18 10.58 -20.34 14.84
N LEU A 19 9.51 -19.56 15.05
CA LEU A 19 8.21 -20.11 15.43
C LEU A 19 7.45 -20.47 14.16
N SER A 20 7.33 -21.76 13.84
CA SER A 20 6.59 -22.23 12.66
C SER A 20 5.25 -22.86 13.09
N GLY A 21 4.24 -22.82 12.21
CA GLY A 21 2.94 -23.44 12.44
C GLY A 21 1.98 -22.67 13.36
N ALA A 22 2.35 -21.47 13.80
CA ALA A 22 1.58 -20.69 14.77
C ALA A 22 0.61 -19.66 14.17
N ALA A 23 0.32 -19.68 12.85
CA ALA A 23 -0.52 -18.65 12.22
C ALA A 23 -1.92 -18.50 12.85
N ALA A 24 -2.51 -19.62 13.33
CA ALA A 24 -3.81 -19.62 13.99
C ALA A 24 -3.79 -18.99 15.41
N GLU A 25 -2.59 -18.85 15.99
CA GLU A 25 -2.34 -18.25 17.30
C GLU A 25 -2.02 -16.74 17.19
N MET A 26 -2.07 -16.18 15.98
CA MET A 26 -1.75 -14.78 15.72
C MET A 26 -2.99 -13.98 15.37
N GLU A 27 -3.16 -12.82 16.00
CA GLU A 27 -4.20 -11.87 15.62
C GLU A 27 -3.73 -10.42 15.81
N PHE A 28 -4.46 -9.48 15.21
CA PHE A 28 -4.31 -8.09 15.58
C PHE A 28 -4.96 -7.90 16.96
N GLU A 29 -4.18 -7.47 17.94
CA GLU A 29 -4.65 -7.01 19.26
C GLU A 29 -5.25 -5.59 19.12
N SER A 30 -4.66 -4.78 18.23
CA SER A 30 -5.18 -3.47 17.92
C SER A 30 -4.88 -3.07 16.47
N LEU A 31 -5.81 -2.32 15.89
CA LEU A 31 -5.62 -1.70 14.58
C LEU A 31 -6.50 -0.45 14.54
N LYS A 32 -5.86 0.72 14.43
CA LYS A 32 -6.54 2.01 14.47
C LYS A 32 -5.96 2.96 13.45
N THR A 33 -6.76 3.90 12.98
CA THR A 33 -6.24 5.07 12.27
C THR A 33 -5.40 5.94 13.22
N VAL A 34 -4.54 6.80 12.67
CA VAL A 34 -3.73 7.73 13.47
C VAL A 34 -4.59 8.67 14.34
N ASP A 35 -5.82 8.97 13.92
CA ASP A 35 -6.79 9.77 14.70
C ASP A 35 -7.53 8.96 15.79
N GLY A 36 -7.27 7.65 15.90
CA GLY A 36 -7.81 6.78 16.94
C GLY A 36 -9.09 6.02 16.59
N THR A 37 -9.58 6.12 15.35
CA THR A 37 -10.73 5.32 14.88
C THR A 37 -10.35 3.84 14.85
N ASP A 38 -11.18 3.00 15.49
CA ASP A 38 -10.95 1.55 15.54
C ASP A 38 -11.28 0.88 14.20
N LYS A 39 -10.38 -0.01 13.77
CA LYS A 39 -10.45 -0.76 12.52
C LYS A 39 -10.21 -2.26 12.75
N ILE A 40 -10.17 -2.71 14.01
CA ILE A 40 -9.84 -4.09 14.38
C ILE A 40 -10.78 -5.14 13.76
N ALA A 41 -12.08 -4.81 13.63
CA ALA A 41 -13.09 -5.68 13.04
C ALA A 41 -12.81 -6.03 11.57
N SER A 42 -11.98 -5.22 10.92
CA SER A 42 -11.62 -5.35 9.51
C SER A 42 -10.14 -5.72 9.34
N ALA A 43 -9.48 -6.16 10.41
CA ALA A 43 -8.09 -6.57 10.36
C ALA A 43 -7.86 -7.70 9.33
N PRO A 44 -6.79 -7.64 8.52
CA PRO A 44 -6.49 -8.68 7.55
C PRO A 44 -6.08 -9.97 8.25
N SER A 45 -6.33 -11.10 7.60
CA SER A 45 -5.85 -12.40 8.10
C SER A 45 -4.34 -12.50 8.02
N ILE A 46 -3.76 -13.19 9.01
CA ILE A 46 -2.35 -13.53 9.06
C ILE A 46 -2.15 -14.93 8.48
N SER A 47 -1.10 -15.10 7.67
CA SER A 47 -0.73 -16.39 7.07
C SER A 47 0.77 -16.62 7.20
N GLU A 48 1.17 -17.90 7.33
CA GLU A 48 2.57 -18.29 7.36
C GLU A 48 3.14 -18.40 5.95
N ILE A 49 4.37 -17.90 5.77
CA ILE A 49 5.16 -18.07 4.54
C ILE A 49 6.40 -18.94 4.75
N GLY A 50 6.63 -19.41 5.99
CA GLY A 50 7.53 -20.49 6.34
C GLY A 50 8.77 -20.03 7.11
N GLY A 51 9.29 -20.92 7.96
CA GLY A 51 10.55 -20.71 8.67
C GLY A 51 10.50 -19.53 9.65
N GLY A 52 9.40 -19.36 10.37
CA GLY A 52 9.18 -18.24 11.29
C GLY A 52 8.67 -16.95 10.65
N TRP A 53 8.50 -16.93 9.33
CA TRP A 53 7.97 -15.78 8.62
C TRP A 53 6.47 -15.90 8.40
N TYR A 54 5.80 -14.78 8.66
CA TYR A 54 4.37 -14.58 8.51
C TYR A 54 4.11 -13.35 7.66
N LYS A 55 2.88 -13.22 7.17
CA LYS A 55 2.44 -12.04 6.45
C LYS A 55 0.96 -11.76 6.67
N PHE A 56 0.60 -10.51 6.47
CA PHE A 56 -0.76 -10.10 6.14
C PHE A 56 -0.71 -9.31 4.83
N SER A 57 -1.83 -9.30 4.11
CA SER A 57 -1.94 -8.60 2.83
C SER A 57 -2.86 -7.40 2.96
N THR A 58 -2.47 -6.28 2.35
CA THR A 58 -3.27 -5.05 2.31
C THR A 58 -3.41 -4.57 0.89
N ALA A 59 -4.57 -4.02 0.54
CA ALA A 59 -4.74 -3.22 -0.66
C ALA A 59 -5.13 -1.80 -0.26
N TYR A 60 -4.46 -0.81 -0.85
CA TYR A 60 -4.85 0.59 -0.72
C TYR A 60 -6.34 0.75 -1.09
N GLY A 61 -7.10 1.63 -0.42
CA GLY A 61 -8.48 1.92 -0.81
C GLY A 61 -9.47 0.78 -0.55
N THR A 62 -9.04 -0.28 0.11
CA THR A 62 -9.91 -1.31 0.68
C THR A 62 -9.80 -1.25 2.20
N GLU A 63 -10.92 -1.42 2.88
CA GLU A 63 -10.94 -1.49 4.35
C GLU A 63 -9.94 -2.56 4.83
N PRO A 64 -9.14 -2.30 5.88
CA PRO A 64 -9.13 -1.12 6.76
C PRO A 64 -8.29 0.06 6.25
N PHE A 65 -7.62 -0.07 5.10
CA PHE A 65 -6.63 0.85 4.54
C PHE A 65 -7.23 1.84 3.52
N ASP A 66 -8.49 2.23 3.74
CA ASP A 66 -9.29 3.01 2.81
C ASP A 66 -9.31 4.51 3.10
N SER A 67 -9.02 4.93 4.33
CA SER A 67 -9.25 6.31 4.77
C SER A 67 -8.08 7.03 5.43
N SER A 68 -7.07 6.33 5.96
CA SER A 68 -5.92 6.94 6.65
C SER A 68 -4.81 5.93 6.93
N ASP A 69 -3.66 6.43 7.37
CA ASP A 69 -2.57 5.63 7.95
C ASP A 69 -3.08 4.82 9.14
N LEU A 70 -2.60 3.59 9.26
CA LEU A 70 -2.98 2.69 10.33
C LEU A 70 -1.78 2.38 11.23
N ILE A 71 -2.07 2.31 12.52
CA ILE A 71 -1.16 1.85 13.57
C ILE A 71 -1.82 0.71 14.33
N GLY A 72 -1.04 -0.28 14.75
CA GLY A 72 -1.57 -1.44 15.43
C GLY A 72 -0.52 -2.29 16.09
N VAL A 73 -0.98 -3.36 16.71
CA VAL A 73 -0.15 -4.37 17.35
C VAL A 73 -0.70 -5.73 16.97
N ILE A 74 0.18 -6.61 16.49
CA ILE A 74 -0.12 -8.03 16.35
C ILE A 74 0.28 -8.71 17.66
N ASP A 75 -0.62 -9.51 18.19
CA ASP A 75 -0.33 -10.50 19.21
C ASP A 75 -0.01 -11.83 18.53
N ALA A 76 1.26 -12.24 18.59
CA ALA A 76 1.75 -13.46 17.95
C ALA A 76 1.45 -14.74 18.77
N ASP A 77 0.82 -14.61 19.95
CA ASP A 77 0.48 -15.72 20.83
C ASP A 77 -0.81 -15.40 21.60
N LYS A 78 -1.90 -15.09 20.87
CA LYS A 78 -3.17 -14.58 21.41
C LYS A 78 -3.75 -15.48 22.53
N ASP A 79 -3.65 -16.80 22.36
CA ASP A 79 -4.15 -17.79 23.30
C ASP A 79 -3.11 -18.21 24.34
N ALA A 80 -1.91 -17.62 24.32
CA ALA A 80 -0.77 -17.90 25.20
C ALA A 80 -0.27 -19.37 25.16
N ASN A 81 -0.48 -20.06 24.03
CA ASN A 81 -0.11 -21.47 23.87
C ASN A 81 1.38 -21.67 23.57
N ASN A 82 2.04 -20.65 22.98
CA ASN A 82 3.44 -20.73 22.58
C ASN A 82 4.41 -20.27 23.68
N ASN A 83 3.89 -19.63 24.73
CA ASN A 83 4.63 -19.06 25.86
C ASN A 83 5.68 -18.03 25.42
N LEU A 84 5.32 -17.19 24.44
CA LEU A 84 6.23 -16.12 23.98
C LEU A 84 6.47 -15.10 25.10
N ALA A 85 7.71 -14.62 25.22
CA ALA A 85 7.98 -13.46 26.06
C ALA A 85 7.28 -12.21 25.49
N ASN A 86 6.95 -11.22 26.33
CA ASN A 86 6.27 -10.00 25.87
C ASN A 86 6.99 -9.30 24.70
N THR A 87 8.32 -9.37 24.66
CA THR A 87 9.15 -8.80 23.59
C THR A 87 9.09 -9.58 22.28
N GLU A 88 8.73 -10.86 22.32
CA GLU A 88 8.56 -11.73 21.17
C GLU A 88 7.10 -11.79 20.70
N ARG A 89 6.16 -11.54 21.62
CA ARG A 89 4.71 -11.64 21.41
C ARG A 89 4.12 -10.44 20.68
N TYR A 90 4.48 -9.22 21.08
CA TYR A 90 3.81 -8.01 20.58
C TYR A 90 4.62 -7.34 19.48
N ILE A 91 4.06 -7.35 18.27
CA ILE A 91 4.71 -6.83 17.07
C ILE A 91 4.04 -5.52 16.68
N PRO A 92 4.73 -4.37 16.76
CA PRO A 92 4.17 -3.10 16.35
C PRO A 92 4.03 -3.06 14.82
N VAL A 93 2.89 -2.58 14.35
CA VAL A 93 2.57 -2.42 12.93
C VAL A 93 2.27 -0.96 12.64
N GLU A 94 2.92 -0.43 11.61
CA GLU A 94 2.61 0.88 11.04
C GLU A 94 2.46 0.72 9.53
N VAL A 95 1.32 1.12 8.98
CA VAL A 95 1.05 1.10 7.55
C VAL A 95 0.71 2.52 7.10
N ARG A 96 1.65 3.14 6.37
CA ARG A 96 1.47 4.48 5.81
C ARG A 96 1.01 4.43 4.36
N LEU A 97 -0.08 5.11 4.05
CA LEU A 97 -0.67 5.19 2.73
C LEU A 97 0.09 6.15 1.81
N ASP A 98 0.80 7.14 2.36
CA ASP A 98 1.53 8.16 1.61
C ASP A 98 2.51 7.58 0.58
N PHE A 99 3.25 6.54 0.98
CA PHE A 99 4.18 5.83 0.12
C PHE A 99 3.46 5.12 -1.05
N TYR A 100 2.24 4.62 -0.81
CA TYR A 100 1.46 3.90 -1.81
C TYR A 100 0.66 4.83 -2.73
N ALA A 101 0.27 6.02 -2.25
CA ALA A 101 -0.36 7.06 -3.07
C ALA A 101 0.63 7.63 -4.10
N LEU A 102 1.88 7.87 -3.71
CA LEU A 102 2.92 8.39 -4.60
C LEU A 102 3.25 7.44 -5.76
N ALA A 103 3.24 6.13 -5.52
CA ALA A 103 3.44 5.10 -6.55
C ALA A 103 2.35 5.13 -7.64
N ARG A 104 1.18 5.73 -7.38
CA ARG A 104 0.07 5.88 -8.34
C ARG A 104 -0.07 7.28 -8.94
N SER A 105 0.44 8.32 -8.27
CA SER A 105 0.46 9.67 -8.84
C SER A 105 1.45 9.84 -9.99
N VAL A 106 2.24 8.81 -10.30
CA VAL A 106 3.01 8.75 -11.55
C VAL A 106 2.03 8.49 -12.69
N TYR A 107 1.48 9.57 -13.26
CA TYR A 107 0.72 9.48 -14.49
C TYR A 107 1.59 8.83 -15.58
N LYS A 108 1.04 7.81 -16.27
CA LYS A 108 1.76 7.17 -17.36
C LYS A 108 1.89 8.18 -18.51
N MET A 109 3.12 8.46 -18.89
CA MET A 109 3.41 9.20 -20.12
C MET A 109 3.68 8.18 -21.23
N THR A 110 2.92 8.26 -22.32
CA THR A 110 3.18 7.50 -23.54
C THR A 110 3.59 8.45 -24.65
N GLN A 111 4.68 8.14 -25.34
CA GLN A 111 5.14 8.86 -26.52
C GLN A 111 5.00 7.98 -27.75
N ASP A 112 4.29 8.46 -28.77
CA ASP A 112 4.35 7.89 -30.11
C ASP A 112 5.68 8.31 -30.76
N LYS A 113 6.54 7.33 -31.05
CA LYS A 113 7.86 7.57 -31.64
C LYS A 113 7.81 8.02 -33.09
N LEU A 114 6.71 7.78 -33.80
CA LEU A 114 6.55 8.14 -35.21
C LEU A 114 6.09 9.59 -35.35
N THR A 115 5.12 10.01 -34.55
CA THR A 115 4.51 11.34 -34.62
C THR A 115 5.07 12.31 -33.59
N GLY A 116 5.74 11.82 -32.55
CA GLY A 116 6.19 12.60 -31.41
C GLY A 116 5.05 13.00 -30.45
N ASN A 117 3.82 12.54 -30.69
CA ASN A 117 2.67 12.82 -29.82
C ASN A 117 2.90 12.24 -28.42
N MET A 118 2.53 13.01 -27.41
CA MET A 118 2.67 12.61 -26.01
C MET A 118 1.30 12.64 -25.32
N GLU A 119 0.96 11.54 -24.66
CA GLU A 119 -0.25 11.41 -23.85
C GLU A 119 0.12 11.17 -22.40
N ILE A 120 -0.52 11.90 -21.50
CA ILE A 120 -0.52 11.61 -20.07
C ILE A 120 -1.86 10.96 -19.73
N LYS A 121 -1.82 9.77 -19.14
CA LYS A 121 -3.01 8.97 -18.81
C LYS A 121 -3.23 8.89 -17.31
N ASN A 122 -4.49 8.94 -16.90
CA ASN A 122 -4.87 8.68 -15.51
C ASN A 122 -4.80 7.18 -15.16
N SER A 123 -5.13 6.86 -13.91
CA SER A 123 -5.15 5.49 -13.39
C SER A 123 -6.22 4.58 -14.02
N ASN A 124 -7.10 5.10 -14.89
CA ASN A 124 -8.07 4.35 -15.68
C ASN A 124 -7.65 4.24 -17.16
N ASP A 125 -6.39 4.57 -17.48
CA ASP A 125 -5.84 4.66 -18.85
C ASP A 125 -6.56 5.66 -19.77
N ASN A 126 -7.36 6.59 -19.21
CA ASN A 126 -7.94 7.69 -19.98
C ASN A 126 -6.90 8.81 -20.14
N THR A 127 -6.78 9.35 -21.35
CA THR A 127 -5.94 10.52 -21.63
C THR A 127 -6.50 11.75 -20.92
N ILE A 128 -5.69 12.34 -20.04
CA ILE A 128 -6.03 13.57 -19.31
C ILE A 128 -5.32 14.79 -19.89
N LEU A 129 -4.18 14.58 -20.55
CA LEU A 129 -3.45 15.62 -21.26
C LEU A 129 -2.84 15.00 -22.51
N LYS A 130 -3.00 15.68 -23.64
CA LYS A 130 -2.46 15.30 -24.94
C LYS A 130 -1.68 16.47 -25.51
N LEU A 131 -0.44 16.21 -25.89
CA LEU A 131 0.40 17.09 -26.67
C LEU A 131 0.55 16.46 -28.05
N ASP A 132 -0.19 17.02 -29.01
CA ASP A 132 -0.10 16.61 -30.40
C ASP A 132 0.90 17.49 -31.14
N ILE A 133 1.84 16.86 -31.85
CA ILE A 133 2.72 17.54 -32.78
C ILE A 133 2.09 17.40 -34.16
N THR A 134 1.49 18.48 -34.64
CA THR A 134 0.93 18.55 -35.98
C THR A 134 1.79 19.43 -36.86
N ASP A 135 2.22 18.92 -38.01
CA ASP A 135 3.04 19.64 -39.00
C ASP A 135 2.24 20.65 -39.84
N SER A 136 1.11 21.11 -39.31
CA SER A 136 0.20 22.04 -39.98
C SER A 136 0.55 23.48 -39.58
N GLU A 137 0.81 24.36 -40.56
CA GLU A 137 1.34 25.74 -40.44
C GLU A 137 0.50 26.77 -39.64
N SER A 138 -0.38 26.39 -38.72
CA SER A 138 -1.14 27.37 -37.92
C SER A 138 -0.54 27.56 -36.52
N GLN A 139 0.58 28.29 -36.46
CA GLN A 139 1.10 28.81 -35.19
C GLN A 139 0.25 30.00 -34.71
N VAL A 140 -0.20 29.98 -33.46
CA VAL A 140 -0.81 31.15 -32.82
C VAL A 140 0.24 31.79 -31.92
N VAL A 141 0.88 32.86 -32.40
CA VAL A 141 1.74 33.71 -31.57
C VAL A 141 0.83 34.68 -30.81
N ARG A 142 0.83 34.60 -29.48
CA ARG A 142 0.17 35.58 -28.61
C ARG A 142 1.24 36.47 -27.99
N GLU A 143 1.36 37.67 -28.51
CA GLU A 143 2.19 38.70 -27.88
C GLU A 143 1.48 39.26 -26.64
N PRO A 144 2.19 39.54 -25.54
CA PRO A 144 1.60 40.20 -24.38
C PRO A 144 1.15 41.62 -24.74
N ASP A 145 -0.06 41.99 -24.35
CA ASP A 145 -0.60 43.34 -24.57
C ASP A 145 0.28 44.37 -23.85
N ILE A 146 0.84 45.31 -24.63
CA ILE A 146 1.55 46.47 -24.11
C ILE A 146 0.49 47.54 -23.87
N ASN A 147 -0.17 47.49 -22.71
CA ASN A 147 -0.89 48.64 -22.19
C ASN A 147 0.09 49.73 -21.74
#